data_AF-K1SB86-F1
#
_entry.id   AF-K1SB86-F1
#
_cell.length_a   1.000
_cell.length_b   1.000
_cell.length_c   1.000
_cell.angle_alpha   90.00
_cell.angle_beta   90.00
_cell.angle_gamma   90.00
#
_symmetry.space_group_name_H-M   'P 1'
#
loop_
_entity.id
_entity.type
_entity.pdbx_description
1 polymer ?
#
loop_
_entity_poly.entity_id
_entity_poly.type
_entity_poly.pdbx_seq_one_letter_code
_entity_poly.pdbx_strand_id
1 'polypeptide(L)'
;MKTLDELIADKILNLVHYVLSKFIKPDITLNKVNELDIQAIEKLKQQYGIEAIILDVDDTLRKEMKDIPKCNKEWIGGLKGKIKIMIVSNGVDKDIEKYFNKNGIDYIGFACKPLKKNFKRHLTIPWRKLLT
;
A
#
# COMPACT_ATOMS: atom_id res chain seq x y z
N MET A 1 31.17 -8.14 -11.42
CA MET A 1 31.15 -9.34 -10.55
C MET A 1 30.66 -8.87 -9.18
N LYS A 2 29.67 -9.55 -8.58
CA LYS A 2 29.28 -9.22 -7.21
C LYS A 2 30.42 -9.54 -6.25
N THR A 3 30.62 -8.71 -5.23
CA THR A 3 31.60 -8.97 -4.18
C THR A 3 31.16 -10.15 -3.29
N LEU A 4 32.08 -10.70 -2.50
CA LEU A 4 31.75 -11.77 -1.55
C LEU A 4 30.70 -11.30 -0.53
N ASP A 5 30.78 -10.05 -0.08
CA ASP A 5 29.84 -9.45 0.85
C ASP A 5 28.43 -9.31 0.25
N GLU A 6 28.34 -8.91 -1.02
CA GLU A 6 27.07 -8.86 -1.76
C GLU A 6 26.43 -10.25 -1.90
N LEU A 7 27.24 -11.28 -2.17
CA LEU A 7 26.77 -12.67 -2.26
C LEU A 7 26.25 -13.20 -0.91
N ILE A 8 26.93 -12.87 0.19
CA ILE A 8 26.49 -13.24 1.54
C ILE A 8 25.20 -12.50 1.89
N ALA A 9 25.12 -11.20 1.61
CA ALA A 9 23.93 -10.38 1.83
C ALA A 9 22.72 -10.93 1.05
N ASP A 10 22.89 -11.27 -0.23
CA ASP A 10 21.86 -11.88 -1.06
C ASP A 10 21.37 -13.21 -0.46
N LYS A 11 22.30 -14.04 0.03
CA LYS A 11 21.96 -15.35 0.61
C LYS A 11 21.17 -15.21 1.91
N ILE A 12 21.54 -14.25 2.76
CA ILE A 12 20.81 -13.91 3.99
C ILE A 12 19.42 -13.39 3.63
N LEU A 13 19.32 -12.45 2.68
CA LEU A 13 18.06 -11.88 2.23
C LEU A 13 17.13 -12.96 1.68
N ASN A 14 17.66 -13.86 0.85
CA ASN A 14 16.90 -14.99 0.29
C ASN A 14 16.39 -15.93 1.39
N LEU A 15 17.19 -16.21 2.42
CA LEU A 15 16.74 -17.03 3.55
C LEU A 15 15.62 -16.33 4.33
N VAL A 16 15.75 -15.02 4.59
CA VAL A 16 14.71 -14.24 5.26
C VAL A 16 13.41 -14.23 4.43
N HIS A 17 13.50 -13.97 3.12
CA HIS A 17 12.35 -14.03 2.22
C HIS A 17 11.70 -15.42 2.20
N TYR A 18 12.48 -16.49 2.19
CA TYR A 18 11.97 -17.86 2.25
C TYR A 18 11.25 -18.17 3.57
N VAL A 19 11.77 -17.71 4.70
CA VAL A 19 11.11 -17.89 6.00
C VAL A 19 9.82 -17.07 6.04
N LEU A 20 9.85 -15.80 5.62
CA LEU A 20 8.67 -14.93 5.62
C LEU A 20 7.57 -15.45 4.69
N SER A 21 7.91 -15.98 3.52
CA SER A 21 6.91 -16.47 2.55
C SER A 21 6.11 -17.67 3.06
N LYS A 22 6.63 -18.42 4.06
CA LYS A 22 5.89 -19.50 4.73
C LYS A 22 4.77 -18.98 5.65
N PHE A 23 4.90 -17.75 6.14
CA PHE A 23 3.96 -17.17 7.11
C PHE A 23 3.13 -16.02 6.53
N ILE A 24 3.68 -15.29 5.55
CA ILE A 24 3.08 -14.13 4.90
C ILE A 24 2.96 -14.47 3.42
N LYS A 25 1.80 -15.02 3.06
CA LYS A 25 1.44 -15.28 1.66
C LYS A 25 0.28 -14.37 1.27
N PRO A 26 0.28 -13.82 0.05
CA PRO A 26 -0.88 -13.06 -0.42
C PRO A 26 -2.07 -14.00 -0.63
N ASP A 27 -3.25 -13.59 -0.20
CA ASP A 27 -4.49 -14.28 -0.54
C ASP A 27 -4.84 -14.10 -2.02
N ILE A 28 -4.44 -12.96 -2.60
CA ILE A 28 -4.71 -12.58 -4.00
C ILE A 28 -3.48 -11.87 -4.56
N THR A 29 -3.13 -12.18 -5.82
CA THR A 29 -2.08 -11.49 -6.58
C THR A 29 -2.68 -10.98 -7.88
N LEU A 30 -2.41 -9.72 -8.20
CA LEU A 30 -2.82 -9.03 -9.43
C LEU A 30 -1.56 -8.53 -10.15
N ASN A 31 -1.61 -8.37 -11.47
CA ASN A 31 -0.44 -7.90 -12.22
C ASN A 31 -0.27 -6.38 -12.11
N LYS A 32 -1.39 -5.65 -11.97
CA LYS A 32 -1.42 -4.19 -11.86
C LYS A 32 -2.42 -3.75 -10.81
N VAL A 33 -2.13 -2.61 -10.18
CA VAL A 33 -3.01 -2.04 -9.14
C VAL A 33 -4.40 -1.68 -9.69
N ASN A 34 -4.48 -1.22 -10.94
CA ASN A 34 -5.73 -0.81 -11.58
C ASN A 34 -6.65 -1.99 -11.96
N GLU A 35 -6.19 -3.24 -11.83
CA GLU A 35 -7.04 -4.44 -11.95
C GLU A 35 -8.00 -4.58 -10.75
N LEU A 36 -7.72 -3.86 -9.66
CA LEU A 36 -8.64 -3.73 -8.53
C LEU A 36 -9.75 -2.73 -8.87
N ASP A 37 -10.66 -3.14 -9.74
CA ASP A 37 -11.83 -2.36 -10.13
C ASP A 37 -12.98 -2.49 -9.11
N ILE A 38 -14.11 -1.84 -9.41
CA ILE A 38 -15.28 -1.81 -8.53
C ILE A 38 -15.85 -3.23 -8.33
N GLN A 39 -15.89 -4.06 -9.37
CA GLN A 39 -16.42 -5.41 -9.28
C GLN A 39 -15.53 -6.29 -8.41
N ALA A 40 -14.20 -6.18 -8.57
CA ALA A 40 -13.23 -6.85 -7.71
C ALA A 40 -13.42 -6.42 -6.25
N ILE A 41 -13.56 -5.12 -5.97
CA ILE A 41 -13.78 -4.61 -4.61
C ILE A 41 -15.10 -5.10 -4.01
N GLU A 42 -16.18 -5.12 -4.78
CA GLU A 42 -17.46 -5.66 -4.31
C GLU A 42 -17.36 -7.14 -3.96
N LYS A 43 -16.66 -7.93 -4.78
CA LYS A 43 -16.39 -9.33 -4.49
C LYS A 43 -15.55 -9.49 -3.21
N LEU A 44 -14.50 -8.68 -3.05
CA LEU A 44 -13.66 -8.69 -1.85
C LEU A 44 -14.44 -8.31 -0.59
N LYS A 45 -15.33 -7.33 -0.68
CA LYS A 45 -16.26 -6.96 0.39
C LYS A 45 -17.17 -8.11 0.78
N GLN A 46 -17.79 -8.77 -0.19
CA GLN A 46 -18.73 -9.86 0.06
C GLN A 46 -18.03 -11.10 0.63
N GLN A 47 -16.84 -11.43 0.10
CA GLN A 47 -16.13 -12.65 0.47
C GLN A 47 -15.36 -12.52 1.78
N TYR A 48 -14.76 -11.37 2.05
CA TYR A 48 -13.83 -11.18 3.17
C TYR A 48 -14.24 -10.07 4.15
N GLY A 49 -15.34 -9.35 3.89
CA GLY A 49 -15.78 -8.24 4.75
C GLY A 49 -14.85 -7.03 4.69
N ILE A 50 -14.09 -6.83 3.60
CA ILE A 50 -13.08 -5.77 3.51
C ILE A 50 -13.76 -4.40 3.40
N GLU A 51 -13.61 -3.56 4.43
CA GLU A 51 -14.22 -2.22 4.43
C GLU A 51 -13.28 -1.10 3.94
N ALA A 52 -11.98 -1.39 3.81
CA ALA A 52 -10.99 -0.40 3.41
C ALA A 52 -9.76 -0.99 2.72
N ILE A 53 -9.07 -0.15 1.96
CA ILE A 53 -7.82 -0.46 1.27
C ILE A 53 -6.71 0.47 1.76
N ILE A 54 -5.55 -0.11 2.04
CA ILE A 54 -4.31 0.61 2.32
C ILE A 54 -3.40 0.45 1.10
N LEU A 55 -2.90 1.56 0.55
CA LEU A 55 -2.04 1.56 -0.64
C LEU A 55 -0.66 2.14 -0.32
N ASP A 56 0.37 1.48 -0.83
CA ASP A 56 1.72 2.07 -0.91
C ASP A 56 1.79 3.11 -2.03
N VAL A 57 2.86 3.91 -2.04
CA VAL A 57 3.13 4.94 -3.06
C VAL A 57 4.21 4.49 -4.02
N ASP A 58 5.43 4.28 -3.52
CA ASP A 58 6.60 3.98 -4.35
C ASP A 58 6.52 2.55 -4.87
N ASP A 59 6.81 2.38 -6.17
CA ASP A 59 6.67 1.14 -6.94
C ASP A 59 5.26 0.49 -6.92
N THR A 60 4.26 1.22 -6.42
CA THR A 60 2.84 0.82 -6.43
C THR A 60 1.99 1.82 -7.22
N LEU A 61 1.96 3.08 -6.78
CA LEU A 61 1.20 4.15 -7.45
C LEU A 61 2.06 4.97 -8.40
N ARG A 62 3.37 5.04 -8.15
CA ARG A 62 4.35 5.70 -9.02
C ARG A 62 5.60 4.83 -9.16
N LYS A 63 6.48 5.16 -10.10
CA LYS A 63 7.79 4.51 -10.28
C LYS A 63 8.89 5.54 -10.19
N GLU A 64 10.04 5.16 -9.64
CA GLU A 64 11.26 5.98 -9.61
C GLU A 64 11.04 7.39 -9.04
N MET A 65 10.20 7.54 -8.01
CA MET A 65 9.86 8.84 -7.40
C MET A 65 9.20 9.87 -8.35
N LYS A 66 8.79 9.46 -9.56
CA LYS A 66 8.09 10.32 -10.53
C LYS A 66 6.66 10.65 -10.06
N ASP A 67 5.99 11.57 -10.74
CA ASP A 67 4.58 11.82 -10.46
C ASP A 67 3.70 10.58 -10.65
N ILE A 68 2.60 10.53 -9.88
CA ILE A 68 1.57 9.49 -10.05
C ILE A 68 0.95 9.65 -11.46
N PRO A 69 0.99 8.60 -12.30
CA PRO A 69 0.48 8.65 -13.65
C PRO A 69 -1.04 8.86 -13.65
N LYS A 70 -1.55 9.47 -14.73
CA LYS A 70 -2.96 9.84 -14.85
C LYS A 70 -3.92 8.66 -14.65
N CYS A 71 -3.59 7.49 -15.22
CA CYS A 71 -4.40 6.28 -15.05
C CYS A 71 -4.59 5.87 -13.59
N ASN A 72 -3.57 6.04 -12.74
CA ASN A 72 -3.64 5.71 -11.32
C ASN A 72 -4.44 6.76 -10.54
N LYS A 73 -4.29 8.04 -10.90
CA LYS A 73 -5.09 9.13 -10.34
C LYS A 73 -6.59 8.93 -10.62
N GLU A 74 -6.93 8.59 -11.87
CA GLU A 74 -8.31 8.32 -12.29
C GLU A 74 -8.87 7.07 -11.61
N TRP A 75 -8.07 5.99 -11.54
CA TRP A 75 -8.46 4.77 -10.85
C TRP A 75 -8.78 5.02 -9.36
N ILE A 76 -7.89 5.69 -8.62
CA ILE A 76 -8.16 6.05 -7.21
C ILE A 76 -9.41 6.94 -7.10
N GLY A 77 -9.58 7.88 -8.02
CA GLY A 77 -10.77 8.73 -8.10
C GLY A 77 -12.06 7.93 -8.27
N GLY A 78 -12.05 6.90 -9.12
CA GLY A 78 -13.19 6.00 -9.34
C GLY A 78 -13.53 5.12 -8.13
N LEU A 79 -12.55 4.84 -7.27
CA LEU A 79 -12.76 4.09 -6.03
C LEU A 79 -13.28 4.96 -4.87
N LYS A 80 -13.13 6.28 -4.98
CA LYS A 80 -13.56 7.23 -3.95
C LYS A 80 -15.08 7.11 -3.70
N GLY A 81 -15.46 6.98 -2.43
CA GLY A 81 -16.86 6.83 -2.02
C GLY A 81 -17.43 5.41 -2.17
N LYS A 82 -16.74 4.50 -2.86
CA LYS A 82 -17.08 3.07 -2.91
C LYS A 82 -16.43 2.29 -1.79
N ILE A 83 -15.19 2.62 -1.45
CA ILE A 83 -14.44 2.01 -0.36
C ILE A 83 -13.58 3.07 0.34
N LYS A 84 -13.26 2.89 1.62
CA LYS A 84 -12.33 3.76 2.32
C LYS A 84 -10.91 3.49 1.82
N ILE A 85 -10.17 4.54 1.48
CA ILE A 85 -8.81 4.44 0.95
C ILE A 85 -7.87 5.22 1.86
N MET A 86 -6.77 4.60 2.24
CA MET A 86 -5.69 5.21 2.98
C MET A 86 -4.37 4.99 2.23
N ILE A 87 -3.62 6.05 2.00
CA ILE A 87 -2.31 6.00 1.37
C ILE A 87 -1.23 6.01 2.45
N VAL A 88 -0.26 5.12 2.34
CA VAL A 88 0.79 4.95 3.36
C VAL A 88 2.15 4.82 2.70
N SER A 89 3.03 5.80 2.92
CA SER A 89 4.41 5.80 2.43
C SER A 89 5.43 5.77 3.58
N ASN A 90 6.57 5.13 3.35
CA ASN A 90 7.74 5.27 4.22
C ASN A 90 8.50 6.58 3.97
N GLY A 91 8.37 7.15 2.76
CA GLY A 91 8.94 8.43 2.39
C GLY A 91 8.10 9.61 2.88
N VAL A 92 8.63 10.80 2.63
CA VAL A 92 7.93 12.08 2.83
C VAL A 92 7.93 12.81 1.50
N ASP A 93 6.73 13.05 0.97
CA ASP A 93 6.53 13.79 -0.29
C ASP A 93 5.34 14.73 -0.10
N LYS A 94 5.65 16.03 0.06
CA LYS A 94 4.66 17.06 0.38
C LYS A 94 3.69 17.32 -0.77
N ASP A 95 4.12 17.15 -2.01
CA ASP A 95 3.29 17.41 -3.17
C ASP A 95 2.26 16.28 -3.34
N ILE A 96 2.69 15.04 -3.13
CA ILE A 96 1.79 13.87 -3.08
C ILE A 96 0.83 13.96 -1.91
N GLU A 97 1.32 14.31 -0.71
CA GLU A 97 0.47 14.52 0.47
C GLU A 97 -0.59 15.58 0.20
N LYS A 98 -0.19 16.72 -0.36
CA LYS A 98 -1.11 17.81 -0.74
C LYS A 98 -2.11 17.36 -1.80
N TYR A 99 -1.70 16.55 -2.77
CA TYR A 99 -2.58 15.98 -3.78
C TYR A 99 -3.66 15.10 -3.13
N PHE A 100 -3.29 14.13 -2.28
CA PHE A 100 -4.27 13.24 -1.66
C PHE A 100 -5.19 13.98 -0.68
N ASN A 101 -4.64 14.88 0.14
CA ASN A 101 -5.42 15.71 1.06
C ASN A 101 -6.42 16.60 0.30
N LYS A 102 -6.01 17.24 -0.81
CA LYS A 102 -6.93 18.02 -1.66
C LYS A 102 -8.05 17.17 -2.26
N ASN A 103 -7.77 15.90 -2.55
CA ASN A 103 -8.76 14.95 -3.04
C ASN A 103 -9.54 14.26 -1.92
N GLY A 104 -9.37 14.64 -0.65
CA GLY A 104 -10.07 14.07 0.49
C GLY A 104 -9.77 12.59 0.71
N ILE A 105 -8.53 12.18 0.43
CA ILE A 105 -8.03 10.82 0.66
C ILE A 105 -7.01 10.89 1.78
N ASP A 106 -7.15 10.02 2.78
CA ASP A 106 -6.24 9.98 3.93
C ASP A 106 -4.83 9.56 3.50
N TYR A 107 -3.82 10.30 3.96
CA TYR A 107 -2.41 10.05 3.66
C TYR A 107 -1.59 10.00 4.95
N ILE A 108 -0.71 8.99 5.05
CA ILE A 108 0.27 8.86 6.12
C ILE A 108 1.67 8.78 5.49
N GLY A 109 2.43 9.86 5.62
CA GLY A 109 3.85 9.87 5.34
C GLY A 109 4.67 9.31 6.50
N PHE A 110 5.93 8.96 6.24
CA PHE A 110 6.88 8.46 7.25
C PHE A 110 6.31 7.33 8.13
N ALA A 111 5.62 6.39 7.51
CA ALA A 111 4.91 5.33 8.22
C ALA A 111 5.85 4.29 8.87
N CYS A 112 7.12 4.22 8.51
CA CYS A 112 8.09 3.24 9.04
C CYS A 112 7.58 1.79 8.94
N LYS A 113 6.89 1.44 7.85
CA LYS A 113 6.55 0.07 7.48
C LYS A 113 7.80 -0.81 7.54
N PRO A 114 7.72 -2.03 8.08
CA PRO A 114 6.50 -2.78 8.42
C PRO A 114 5.96 -2.56 9.85
N LEU A 115 6.49 -1.59 10.62
CA LEU A 115 6.14 -1.44 12.04
C LEU A 115 4.71 -0.92 12.25
N LYS A 116 3.92 -1.62 13.08
CA LYS A 116 2.50 -1.30 13.36
C LYS A 116 2.26 0.02 14.12
N LYS A 117 3.32 0.61 14.71
CA LYS A 117 3.22 1.75 15.63
C LYS A 117 2.62 2.99 14.97
N ASN A 118 3.07 3.32 13.76
CA ASN A 118 2.62 4.52 13.08
C ASN A 118 1.25 4.35 12.44
N PHE A 119 0.84 3.13 12.07
CA PHE A 119 -0.55 2.85 11.71
C PHE A 119 -1.45 3.25 12.88
N LYS A 120 -1.28 2.65 14.07
CA LYS A 120 -2.11 2.94 15.26
C LYS A 120 -2.15 4.42 15.67
N ARG A 121 -1.09 5.17 15.40
CA ARG A 121 -0.98 6.59 15.77
C ARG A 121 -1.78 7.51 14.85
N HIS A 122 -1.77 7.26 13.55
CA HIS A 122 -2.42 8.15 12.56
C HIS A 122 -3.82 7.68 12.13
N LEU A 123 -4.24 6.49 12.56
CA LEU A 123 -5.62 6.04 12.39
C LEU A 123 -6.55 6.88 13.28
N THR A 124 -7.38 7.71 12.66
CA THR A 124 -8.51 8.36 13.33
C THR A 124 -9.53 7.30 13.81
N ILE A 125 -10.43 7.68 14.72
CA ILE A 125 -11.46 6.79 15.31
C ILE A 125 -12.19 5.92 14.26
N PRO A 126 -12.57 6.42 13.06
CA PRO A 126 -13.22 5.61 12.03
C PRO A 126 -12.38 4.42 11.53
N TRP A 127 -11.06 4.52 11.59
CA TRP A 127 -10.14 3.50 11.10
C TRP A 127 -9.66 2.54 12.18
N ARG A 128 -9.67 2.96 13.45
CA ARG A 128 -9.32 2.07 14.57
C ARG A 128 -10.25 0.87 14.67
N LYS A 129 -11.55 1.06 14.39
CA LYS A 129 -12.56 -0.02 14.36
C LYS A 129 -12.32 -1.05 13.25
N LEU A 130 -11.53 -0.73 12.23
CA LEU A 130 -11.23 -1.63 11.11
C LEU A 130 -10.02 -2.54 11.34
N LEU A 131 -9.20 -2.23 12.36
CA LEU A 131 -7.93 -2.90 12.63
C LEU A 131 -7.90 -3.58 14.00
N THR A 132 -9.05 -3.64 14.67
CA THR A 132 -9.33 -4.35 15.92
C THR A 132 -10.26 -5.50 15.64
#